data_AF-A0A7J3TUE2-F1
#
_entry.id   AF-A0A7J3TUE2-F1
#
_cell.length_a   1.000
_cell.length_b   1.000
_cell.length_c   1.000
_cell.angle_alpha   90.00
_cell.angle_beta   90.00
_cell.angle_gamma   90.00
#
_symmetry.space_group_name_H-M   'P 1'
#
loop_
_entity.id
_entity.type
_entity.pdbx_description
1 polymer ?
#
loop_
_entity_poly.entity_id
_entity_poly.type
_entity_poly.pdbx_seq_one_letter_code
_entity_poly.pdbx_strand_id
1 'polypeptide(L)' 'MRLREGDFIETLEGFIFDVKGFSHPPDRVIAYLRYVPDDSGSRVRLGVKYRKIYRL' A
#
# COMPACT_ATOMS: atom_id res chain seq x y z
N MET A 1 10.71 9.49 -10.96
CA MET A 1 10.00 9.86 -9.71
C MET A 1 10.55 8.99 -8.59
N ARG A 2 11.02 9.56 -7.47
CA ARG A 2 11.52 8.79 -6.33
C ARG A 2 10.38 8.69 -5.32
N LEU A 3 9.90 7.47 -5.06
CA LEU A 3 8.88 7.21 -4.05
C LEU A 3 9.40 7.63 -2.66
N ARG A 4 8.50 8.17 -1.84
CA ARG A 4 8.80 8.71 -0.50
C ARG A 4 7.78 8.21 0.50
N GLU A 5 8.10 8.35 1.77
CA GLU A 5 7.16 8.08 2.84
C GLU A 5 5.81 8.76 2.62
N GLY A 6 4.74 7.97 2.74
CA GLY A 6 3.37 8.41 2.49
C GLY A 6 2.85 8.11 1.07
N ASP A 7 3.73 7.79 0.12
CA ASP A 7 3.32 7.26 -1.17
C ASP A 7 2.77 5.84 -1.03
N PHE A 8 2.01 5.40 -2.04
CA PHE A 8 1.46 4.05 -2.13
C PHE A 8 1.91 3.35 -3.41
N ILE A 9 2.14 2.05 -3.31
CA ILE A 9 2.42 1.16 -4.43
C ILE A 9 1.28 0.15 -4.51
N GLU A 10 0.71 -0.02 -5.70
CA GLU A 10 -0.37 -0.97 -5.96
C GLU A 10 0.13 -2.06 -6.91
N THR A 11 -0.12 -3.33 -6.57
CA THR A 11 0.18 -4.46 -7.46
C THR A 11 -0.98 -4.72 -8.43
N LEU A 12 -0.74 -5.54 -9.46
CA LEU A 12 -1.79 -5.91 -10.43
C LEU A 12 -2.94 -6.69 -9.80
N GLU A 13 -2.68 -7.41 -8.71
CA GLU A 13 -3.68 -8.12 -7.90
C GLU A 13 -4.45 -7.20 -6.95
N GLY A 14 -4.10 -5.90 -6.90
CA GLY A 14 -4.75 -4.90 -6.06
C GLY A 14 -4.18 -4.79 -4.65
N PHE A 15 -3.05 -5.43 -4.33
CA PHE A 15 -2.41 -5.22 -3.02
C PHE A 15 -1.84 -3.81 -2.93
N ILE A 16 -2.16 -3.08 -1.87
CA ILE A 16 -1.70 -1.70 -1.68
C ILE A 16 -0.70 -1.65 -0.52
N PHE A 17 0.50 -1.20 -0.83
CA PHE A 17 1.62 -1.04 0.10
C PHE A 17 1.83 0.44 0.41
N ASP A 18 2.08 0.78 1.68
CA ASP A 18 2.52 2.12 2.05
C ASP A 18 4.05 2.21 2.11
N VAL A 19 4.61 3.20 1.42
CA VAL A 19 6.04 3.44 1.39
C VAL A 19 6.47 4.01 2.74
N LYS A 20 7.55 3.47 3.31
CA LYS A 20 8.07 3.86 4.63
C LYS A 20 9.54 4.25 4.57
N GLY A 21 9.86 5.31 5.30
CA GLY A 21 11.22 5.86 5.41
C GLY A 21 11.51 6.96 4.40
N PHE A 22 12.41 7.85 4.79
CA PHE A 22 12.84 8.98 3.96
C PHE A 22 13.93 8.63 2.95
N SER A 23 14.64 7.53 3.17
CA SER A 23 15.76 7.08 2.35
C SER A 23 15.58 5.62 1.93
N HIS A 24 15.57 5.40 0.61
CA HIS A 24 15.53 4.07 0.01
C HIS A 24 16.86 3.74 -0.66
N PRO A 25 17.24 2.44 -0.75
CA PRO A 25 18.37 2.03 -1.56
C PRO A 25 18.18 2.47 -3.03
N PRO A 26 19.26 2.60 -3.81
CA PRO A 26 19.18 3.18 -5.15
C PRO A 26 18.26 2.44 -6.13
N ASP A 27 18.07 1.13 -5.92
CA ASP A 27 17.43 0.20 -6.85
C ASP A 27 16.10 -0.38 -6.35
N ARG A 28 15.66 -0.04 -5.14
CA ARG A 28 14.46 -0.61 -4.53
C ARG A 28 13.80 0.35 -3.56
N VAL A 29 12.53 0.09 -3.26
CA VAL A 29 11.74 0.86 -2.30
C VAL A 29 11.31 -0.06 -1.16
N ILE A 30 11.28 0.49 0.06
CA ILE A 30 10.79 -0.22 1.24
C ILE A 30 9.34 0.19 1.46
N ALA A 31 8.43 -0.77 1.40
CA ALA A 31 7.01 -0.54 1.58
C ALA A 31 6.37 -1.75 2.29
N TYR A 32 5.31 -1.50 3.06
CA TYR A 32 4.62 -2.52 3.85
C TYR A 32 3.19 -2.70 3.38
N LEU A 33 2.70 -3.94 3.37
CA LEU A 33 1.34 -4.24 2.93
C LEU A 33 0.33 -3.58 3.86
N ARG A 34 -0.47 -2.64 3.34
CA ARG A 34 -1.41 -1.87 4.15
C ARG A 34 -2.86 -2.24 3.91
N TYR A 35 -3.22 -2.51 2.65
CA TYR A 35 -4.57 -2.92 2.28
C TYR A 35 -4.53 -4.14 1.35
N VAL A 36 -5.45 -5.07 1.59
CA VAL A 36 -5.70 -6.23 0.74
C VAL A 36 -7.15 -6.19 0.24
N PRO A 37 -7.43 -6.57 -1.01
CA PRO A 37 -8.80 -6.76 -1.46
C PRO A 37 -9.54 -7.73 -0.55
N ASP A 38 -10.72 -7.33 -0.09
CA ASP A 38 -11.54 -8.11 0.85
C ASP A 38 -12.98 -7.59 0.82
N ASP A 39 -13.94 -8.44 0.42
CA ASP A 39 -15.37 -8.08 0.33
C ASP A 39 -16.01 -7.76 1.69
N SER A 40 -15.40 -8.22 2.79
CA SER A 40 -15.76 -7.87 4.15
C SER A 40 -15.06 -6.60 4.66
N GLY A 41 -14.14 -6.06 3.86
CA GLY A 41 -13.36 -4.86 4.14
C GLY A 41 -14.21 -3.59 4.28
N SER A 42 -13.76 -2.69 5.16
CA SER A 42 -14.46 -1.43 5.47
C SER A 42 -13.95 -0.22 4.69
N ARG A 43 -12.96 -0.40 3.81
CA ARG A 43 -12.43 0.65 2.92
C ARG A 43 -12.84 0.36 1.50
N VAL A 44 -13.17 1.39 0.73
CA VAL A 44 -13.57 1.25 -0.67
C VAL A 44 -12.73 2.18 -1.52
N ARG A 45 -12.16 1.64 -2.61
CA ARG A 45 -11.46 2.43 -3.63
C ARG A 45 -11.83 1.86 -4.99
N LEU A 46 -12.33 2.72 -5.89
CA LEU A 46 -12.73 2.34 -7.25
C LEU A 46 -13.70 1.15 -7.29
N GLY A 47 -14.62 1.07 -6.32
CA GLY A 47 -15.60 -0.01 -6.22
C GLY A 47 -15.08 -1.31 -5.58
N VAL A 48 -13.78 -1.46 -5.35
CA VAL A 48 -13.20 -2.61 -4.66
C VAL A 48 -13.14 -2.36 -3.16
N LYS A 49 -13.57 -3.35 -2.37
CA LYS A 49 -13.47 -3.31 -0.91
C LYS A 49 -12.10 -3.82 -0.46
N TYR A 50 -11.61 -3.22 0.61
CA TYR A 50 -10.28 -3.46 1.16
C TYR A 50 -10.32 -3.62 2.68
N ARG A 51 -9.55 -4.57 3.19
CA ARG A 51 -9.25 -4.70 4.62
C ARG A 51 -7.87 -4.08 4.92
N LYS A 52 -7.83 -3.20 5.92
CA LYS A 52 -6.58 -2.66 6.47
C LYS A 52 -5.91 -3.74 7.33
N ILE A 53 -4.64 -4.05 7.06
CA ILE A 53 -3.95 -5.17 7.72
C ILE A 53 -3.50 -4.86 9.16
N TYR A 54 -3.15 -3.60 9.45
CA TYR A 54 -2.77 -3.15 10.79
C TYR A 54 -3.32 -1.76 11.11
N ARG A 55 -3.36 -1.42 12.41
CA ARG A 55 -3.96 -0.17 12.88
C ARG A 55 -3.05 1.06 12.79
N LEU A 56 -1.72 0.89 12.70
CA LEU A 56 -0.73 1.97 12.52
C LEU A 56 -1.10 2.95 11.38
#